data_AF-A0A4U9UER5-F1
#
_entry.id   AF-A0A4U9UER5-F1
#
_cell.length_a   1.000
_cell.length_b   1.000
_cell.length_c   1.000
_cell.angle_alpha   90.00
_cell.angle_beta   90.00
_cell.angle_gamma   90.00
#
_symmetry.space_group_name_H-M   'P 1'
#
loop_
_entity.id
_entity.type
_entity.pdbx_description
1 polymer ?
#
loop_
_entity_poly.entity_id
_entity_poly.type
_entity_poly.pdbx_seq_one_letter_code
_entity_poly.pdbx_strand_id
1 'polypeptide(L)'
;MLRVYGGSAALAQTEPDAAAYANALAALIAELELQQPLIVGHSLGALIGSAFAAANPDGLSGLVLADPAQGYATAPLEKRQQVYGQRKQMIETLGPQGYGEQRAAALLREDADPQDIAWVRSGMQQLDPAGFLSAAWMLANDDINRYLLRYRGPLQVVVWQCRSHHATAGGRNVGATARMRQCA
;
A
#
# COMPACT_ATOMS: atom_id res chain seq x y z
N MET A 1 7.73 -9.76 -2.36
CA MET A 1 7.77 -8.39 -2.93
C MET A 1 6.37 -8.02 -3.44
N LEU A 2 5.89 -6.80 -3.21
CA LEU A 2 4.58 -6.35 -3.73
C LEU A 2 4.58 -6.51 -5.26
N ARG A 3 3.63 -7.27 -5.79
CA ARG A 3 3.60 -7.83 -7.17
C ARG A 3 3.21 -6.78 -8.23
N VAL A 4 3.81 -5.60 -8.13
CA VAL A 4 3.47 -4.38 -8.88
C VAL A 4 4.65 -3.92 -9.75
N TYR A 5 5.88 -4.38 -9.47
CA TYR A 5 7.10 -4.00 -10.19
C TYR A 5 7.92 -5.24 -10.63
N GLY A 6 8.49 -5.20 -11.84
CA GLY A 6 9.68 -5.97 -12.25
C GLY A 6 9.58 -7.51 -12.32
N GLY A 7 8.95 -8.04 -13.38
CA GLY A 7 9.19 -9.42 -13.87
C GLY A 7 8.71 -10.61 -13.03
N SER A 8 7.97 -10.36 -11.95
CA SER A 8 7.41 -11.42 -11.09
C SER A 8 6.09 -12.00 -11.63
N ALA A 9 5.82 -13.28 -11.34
CA ALA A 9 4.59 -13.95 -11.79
C ALA A 9 3.32 -13.34 -11.15
N ALA A 10 2.29 -13.12 -11.98
CA ALA A 10 0.99 -12.59 -11.56
C ALA A 10 0.29 -13.52 -10.54
N LEU A 11 -0.62 -12.95 -9.72
CA LEU A 11 -1.59 -13.78 -9.00
C LEU A 11 -2.54 -14.43 -10.02
N ALA A 12 -2.93 -15.69 -9.78
CA ALA A 12 -3.90 -16.37 -10.63
C ALA A 12 -5.31 -15.73 -10.57
N GLN A 13 -5.59 -14.96 -9.51
CA GLN A 13 -6.85 -14.26 -9.33
C GLN A 13 -6.85 -12.94 -10.10
N THR A 14 -7.93 -12.68 -10.83
CA THR A 14 -8.13 -11.44 -11.60
C THR A 14 -8.43 -10.24 -10.72
N GLU A 15 -9.05 -10.47 -9.56
CA GLU A 15 -9.56 -9.43 -8.65
C GLU A 15 -9.12 -9.73 -7.20
N PRO A 16 -7.80 -9.73 -6.90
CA PRO A 16 -7.30 -10.14 -5.60
C PRO A 16 -7.62 -9.12 -4.51
N ASP A 17 -7.94 -9.62 -3.32
CA ASP A 17 -7.96 -8.87 -2.08
C ASP A 17 -6.59 -8.94 -1.36
N ALA A 18 -6.46 -8.27 -0.22
CA ALA A 18 -5.22 -8.27 0.54
C ALA A 18 -4.88 -9.67 1.11
N ALA A 19 -5.87 -10.53 1.34
CA ALA A 19 -5.65 -11.90 1.79
C ALA A 19 -4.98 -12.75 0.71
N ALA A 20 -5.35 -12.57 -0.57
CA ALA A 20 -4.67 -13.23 -1.69
C ALA A 20 -3.18 -12.87 -1.75
N TYR A 21 -2.84 -11.59 -1.57
CA TYR A 21 -1.44 -11.15 -1.47
C TYR A 21 -0.76 -11.60 -0.18
N ALA A 22 -1.49 -11.72 0.93
CA ALA A 22 -0.96 -12.23 2.19
C ALA A 22 -0.56 -13.71 2.08
N ASN A 23 -1.34 -14.54 1.39
CA ASN A 23 -0.98 -15.93 1.11
C ASN A 23 0.30 -16.04 0.28
N ALA A 24 0.43 -15.16 -0.72
CA ALA A 24 1.66 -15.02 -1.49
C ALA A 24 2.87 -14.59 -0.64
N LEU A 25 2.67 -13.70 0.32
CA LEU A 25 3.69 -13.29 1.27
C LEU A 25 4.07 -14.44 2.22
N ALA A 26 3.09 -15.20 2.71
CA ALA A 26 3.32 -16.36 3.56
C ALA A 26 4.16 -17.43 2.84
N ALA A 27 3.85 -17.73 1.57
CA ALA A 27 4.65 -18.64 0.76
C ALA A 27 6.11 -18.17 0.62
N LEU A 28 6.33 -16.87 0.42
CA LEU A 28 7.67 -16.29 0.35
C LEU A 28 8.41 -16.38 1.70
N ILE A 29 7.73 -16.10 2.81
CA ILE A 29 8.31 -16.20 4.16
C ILE A 29 8.72 -17.63 4.47
N ALA A 30 7.89 -18.61 4.10
CA ALA A 30 8.19 -20.03 4.27
C ALA A 30 9.39 -20.47 3.41
N GLU A 31 9.45 -20.05 2.15
CA GLU A 31 10.57 -20.35 1.25
C GLU A 31 11.90 -19.75 1.76
N LEU A 32 11.84 -18.58 2.41
CA LEU A 32 12.99 -17.94 3.03
C LEU A 32 13.29 -18.47 4.45
N GLU A 33 12.52 -19.45 4.94
CA GLU A 33 12.66 -20.06 6.27
C GLU A 33 12.61 -19.07 7.45
N LEU A 34 11.92 -17.93 7.27
CA LEU A 34 11.82 -16.88 8.28
C LEU A 34 10.80 -17.27 9.36
N GLN A 35 11.24 -17.35 10.61
CA GLN A 35 10.41 -17.85 11.71
C GLN A 35 9.38 -16.84 12.25
N GLN A 36 9.82 -15.63 12.61
CA GLN A 36 8.95 -14.56 13.14
C GLN A 36 9.43 -13.19 12.63
N PRO A 37 9.40 -12.95 11.31
CA PRO A 37 9.87 -11.69 10.75
C PRO A 37 9.08 -10.50 11.28
N LEU A 38 9.71 -9.33 11.32
CA LEU A 38 9.01 -8.06 11.45
C LEU A 38 8.41 -7.71 10.09
N ILE A 39 7.09 -7.50 10.03
CA ILE A 39 6.42 -7.13 8.78
C ILE A 39 6.29 -5.61 8.71
N VAL A 40 6.85 -5.02 7.67
CA VAL A 40 6.74 -3.57 7.40
C VAL A 40 5.89 -3.37 6.15
N GLY A 41 4.68 -2.84 6.32
CA GLY A 41 3.76 -2.51 5.25
C GLY A 41 3.75 -1.01 4.97
N HIS A 42 4.25 -0.60 3.80
CA HIS A 42 4.21 0.79 3.35
C HIS A 42 3.05 1.01 2.35
N SER A 43 2.28 2.09 2.53
CA SER A 43 1.19 2.46 1.62
C SER A 43 0.24 1.29 1.35
N LEU A 44 0.10 0.84 0.10
CA LEU A 44 -0.72 -0.32 -0.24
C LEU A 44 -0.23 -1.64 0.41
N GLY A 45 1.07 -1.75 0.67
CA GLY A 45 1.64 -2.88 1.41
C GLY A 45 1.15 -2.97 2.86
N ALA A 46 0.57 -1.91 3.42
CA ALA A 46 -0.08 -1.95 4.72
C ALA A 46 -1.32 -2.85 4.74
N LEU A 47 -2.13 -2.86 3.67
CA LEU A 47 -3.27 -3.78 3.54
C LEU A 47 -2.79 -5.23 3.57
N ILE A 48 -1.78 -5.53 2.77
CA ILE A 48 -1.20 -6.88 2.64
C ILE A 48 -0.56 -7.33 3.95
N GLY A 49 0.25 -6.47 4.57
CA GLY A 49 0.88 -6.75 5.86
C GLY A 49 -0.13 -6.96 6.99
N SER A 50 -1.20 -6.16 7.00
CA SER A 50 -2.29 -6.31 7.97
C SER A 50 -3.04 -7.63 7.77
N ALA A 51 -3.34 -7.99 6.52
CA ALA A 51 -3.97 -9.26 6.17
C ALA A 51 -3.10 -10.46 6.58
N PHE A 52 -1.80 -10.39 6.31
CA PHE A 52 -0.84 -11.41 6.75
C PHE A 52 -0.79 -11.56 8.27
N ALA A 53 -0.68 -10.44 8.99
CA ALA A 53 -0.63 -10.43 10.46
C ALA A 53 -1.92 -10.96 11.09
N ALA A 54 -3.08 -10.66 10.50
CA ALA A 54 -4.37 -11.19 10.96
C ALA A 54 -4.52 -12.70 10.75
N ALA A 55 -3.91 -13.24 9.69
CA ALA A 55 -3.93 -14.67 9.39
C ALA A 55 -2.85 -15.47 10.14
N ASN A 56 -1.76 -14.83 10.56
CA ASN A 56 -0.60 -15.48 11.17
C ASN A 56 -0.16 -14.77 12.48
N PRO A 57 -1.05 -14.60 13.48
CA PRO A 57 -0.76 -13.75 14.65
C PRO A 57 0.50 -14.16 15.44
N ASP A 58 0.85 -15.45 15.44
CA ASP A 58 2.05 -15.99 16.11
C ASP A 58 3.26 -16.14 15.17
N GLY A 59 3.09 -15.89 13.87
CA GLY A 59 4.11 -16.05 12.82
C GLY A 59 4.92 -14.80 12.52
N LEU A 60 4.81 -13.74 13.34
CA LEU A 60 5.55 -12.49 13.19
C LEU A 60 5.93 -11.90 14.55
N SER A 61 7.05 -11.18 14.60
CA SER A 61 7.49 -10.47 15.81
C SER A 61 6.81 -9.10 15.98
N GLY A 62 6.17 -8.59 14.92
CA GLY A 62 5.40 -7.35 14.96
C GLY A 62 5.01 -6.85 13.57
N LEU A 63 4.12 -5.86 13.55
CA LEU A 63 3.65 -5.17 12.35
C LEU A 63 3.98 -3.68 12.43
N VAL A 64 4.64 -3.14 11.42
CA VAL A 64 4.86 -1.69 11.24
C VAL A 64 4.11 -1.23 10.00
N LEU A 65 3.24 -0.24 10.15
CA LEU A 65 2.51 0.38 9.06
C LEU A 65 3.07 1.79 8.79
N ALA A 66 3.63 1.99 7.60
CA ALA A 66 4.17 3.29 7.18
C ALA A 66 3.25 3.91 6.11
N ASP A 67 2.72 5.09 6.42
CA ASP A 67 1.76 5.83 5.57
C ASP A 67 0.68 4.92 4.95
N PRO A 68 -0.06 4.15 5.77
CA PRO A 68 -0.89 3.05 5.28
C PRO A 68 -2.04 3.50 4.38
N ALA A 69 -2.21 2.83 3.25
CA ALA A 69 -3.47 2.90 2.51
C ALA A 69 -4.55 2.15 3.28
N GLN A 70 -5.70 2.79 3.52
CA GLN A 70 -6.79 2.17 4.27
C GLN A 70 -7.69 1.25 3.43
N GLY A 71 -7.75 1.50 2.12
CA GLY A 71 -8.73 0.87 1.24
C GLY A 71 -10.09 1.58 1.26
N TYR A 72 -10.89 1.36 0.23
CA TYR A 72 -12.16 2.06 0.00
C TYR A 72 -13.39 1.15 0.14
N ALA A 73 -13.28 -0.08 0.66
CA ALA A 73 -14.40 -1.03 0.69
C ALA A 73 -15.65 -0.51 1.42
N THR A 74 -15.49 0.39 2.40
CA THR A 74 -16.60 0.99 3.17
C THR A 74 -17.19 2.23 2.51
N ALA A 75 -16.57 2.75 1.44
CA ALA A 75 -17.11 3.85 0.66
C ALA A 75 -18.29 3.40 -0.22
N PRO A 76 -19.18 4.31 -0.65
CA PRO A 76 -20.22 4.01 -1.63
C PRO A 76 -19.66 3.36 -2.90
N LEU A 77 -20.47 2.52 -3.54
CA LEU A 77 -20.06 1.75 -4.72
C LEU A 77 -19.51 2.65 -5.83
N GLU A 78 -20.14 3.82 -6.05
CA GLU A 78 -19.72 4.79 -7.06
C GLU A 78 -18.30 5.29 -6.79
N LYS A 79 -17.95 5.54 -5.51
CA LYS A 79 -16.60 5.98 -5.14
C LYS A 79 -15.57 4.88 -5.38
N ARG A 80 -15.91 3.63 -5.07
CA ARG A 80 -15.03 2.46 -5.30
C ARG A 80 -14.78 2.27 -6.80
N GLN A 81 -15.84 2.32 -7.60
CA GLN A 81 -15.75 2.26 -9.06
C GLN A 81 -14.93 3.41 -9.63
N GLN A 82 -15.09 4.63 -9.10
CA GLN A 82 -14.28 5.78 -9.50
C GLN A 82 -12.79 5.58 -9.20
N VAL A 83 -12.44 5.12 -7.98
CA VAL A 83 -11.05 4.89 -7.55
C VAL A 83 -10.34 3.89 -8.45
N TYR A 84 -11.02 2.79 -8.80
CA TYR A 84 -10.49 1.79 -9.73
C TYR A 84 -10.47 2.31 -11.17
N GLY A 85 -11.59 2.86 -11.65
CA GLY A 85 -11.77 3.33 -13.02
C GLY A 85 -10.77 4.41 -13.43
N GLN A 86 -10.45 5.35 -12.54
CA GLN A 86 -9.44 6.37 -12.81
C GLN A 86 -8.04 5.77 -13.04
N ARG A 87 -7.63 4.82 -12.19
CA ARG A 87 -6.33 4.13 -12.34
C ARG A 87 -6.30 3.27 -13.60
N LYS A 88 -7.41 2.59 -13.90
CA LYS A 88 -7.57 1.80 -15.12
C LYS A 88 -7.45 2.66 -16.37
N GLN A 89 -8.21 3.75 -16.44
CA GLN A 89 -8.14 4.68 -17.56
C GLN A 89 -6.73 5.26 -17.73
N MET A 90 -6.08 5.67 -16.65
CA MET A 90 -4.72 6.22 -16.72
C MET A 90 -3.71 5.22 -17.28
N ILE A 91 -3.68 3.98 -16.76
CA ILE A 91 -2.71 2.98 -17.22
C ILE A 91 -3.00 2.50 -18.64
N GLU A 92 -4.28 2.40 -19.04
CA GLU A 92 -4.67 2.02 -20.41
C GLU A 92 -4.39 3.11 -21.44
N THR A 93 -4.52 4.38 -21.05
CA THR A 93 -4.32 5.52 -21.97
C THR A 93 -2.84 5.91 -22.10
N LEU A 94 -2.12 5.94 -20.97
CA LEU A 94 -0.75 6.47 -20.90
C LEU A 94 0.32 5.38 -20.95
N GLY A 95 -0.07 4.14 -20.65
CA GLY A 95 0.88 3.08 -20.31
C GLY A 95 1.70 3.39 -19.05
N PRO A 96 2.58 2.47 -18.62
CA PRO A 96 3.48 2.70 -17.50
C PRO A 96 4.37 3.95 -17.68
N GLN A 97 4.79 4.22 -18.93
CA GLN A 97 5.67 5.34 -19.26
C GLN A 97 5.03 6.69 -18.93
N GLY A 98 3.88 6.99 -19.53
CA GLY A 98 3.19 8.26 -19.28
C GLY A 98 2.59 8.34 -17.87
N TYR A 99 2.20 7.21 -17.28
CA TYR A 99 1.75 7.20 -15.88
C TYR A 99 2.86 7.64 -14.92
N GLY A 100 4.07 7.13 -15.10
CA GLY A 100 5.23 7.54 -14.30
C GLY A 100 5.58 9.02 -14.49
N GLU A 101 5.56 9.52 -15.73
CA GLU A 101 5.80 10.93 -16.02
C GLU A 101 4.81 11.86 -15.30
N GLN A 102 3.52 11.52 -15.34
CA GLN A 102 2.46 12.39 -14.83
C GLN A 102 2.31 12.31 -13.30
N ARG A 103 2.64 11.18 -12.69
CA ARG A 103 2.32 10.93 -11.26
C ARG A 103 3.50 10.96 -10.30
N ALA A 104 4.74 10.81 -10.78
CA ALA A 104 5.89 10.67 -9.89
C ALA A 104 6.07 11.84 -8.92
N ALA A 105 5.97 13.09 -9.40
CA ALA A 105 6.13 14.27 -8.57
C ALA A 105 5.06 14.37 -7.47
N ALA A 106 3.83 13.93 -7.76
CA ALA A 106 2.71 13.96 -6.81
C ALA A 106 2.84 12.94 -5.67
N LEU A 107 3.79 12.01 -5.74
CA LEU A 107 4.09 11.06 -4.65
C LEU A 107 5.15 11.57 -3.67
N LEU A 108 5.76 12.71 -3.98
CA LEU A 108 6.80 13.32 -3.16
C LEU A 108 6.30 14.67 -2.61
N ARG A 109 7.08 15.24 -1.70
CA ARG A 109 6.83 16.61 -1.21
C ARG A 109 7.00 17.64 -2.34
N GLU A 110 6.35 18.80 -2.20
CA GLU A 110 6.31 19.86 -3.22
C GLU A 110 7.70 20.35 -3.67
N ASP A 111 8.69 20.33 -2.77
CA ASP A 111 10.08 20.76 -2.99
C ASP A 111 11.05 19.57 -3.12
N ALA A 112 10.58 18.41 -3.58
CA ALA A 112 11.42 17.25 -3.77
C ALA A 112 12.53 17.50 -4.81
N ASP A 113 13.71 16.92 -4.57
CA ASP A 113 14.83 17.03 -5.51
C ASP A 113 14.42 16.43 -6.86
N PRO A 114 14.73 17.09 -7.99
CA PRO A 114 14.53 16.50 -9.31
C PRO A 114 15.06 15.07 -9.46
N GLN A 115 16.14 14.71 -8.76
CA GLN A 115 16.68 13.34 -8.75
C GLN A 115 15.74 12.35 -8.06
N ASP A 116 15.13 12.73 -6.93
CA ASP A 116 14.15 11.89 -6.23
C ASP A 116 12.90 11.67 -7.10
N ILE A 117 12.43 12.72 -7.78
CA ILE A 117 11.30 12.63 -8.72
C ILE A 117 11.65 11.69 -9.89
N ALA A 118 12.86 11.78 -10.43
CA ALA A 118 13.33 10.92 -11.51
C ALA A 118 13.42 9.45 -11.07
N TRP A 119 13.86 9.18 -9.83
CA TRP A 119 13.87 7.84 -9.27
C TRP A 119 12.48 7.24 -9.11
N VAL A 120 11.53 7.99 -8.52
CA VAL A 120 10.14 7.55 -8.41
C VAL A 120 9.54 7.30 -9.80
N ARG A 121 9.79 8.20 -10.76
CA ARG A 121 9.37 8.04 -12.15
C ARG A 121 9.90 6.74 -12.74
N SER A 122 11.20 6.49 -12.65
CA SER A 122 11.82 5.28 -13.18
C SER A 122 11.22 4.00 -12.60
N GLY A 123 10.89 3.99 -11.30
CA GLY A 123 10.16 2.89 -10.69
C GLY A 123 8.76 2.72 -11.31
N MET A 124 7.96 3.79 -11.36
CA MET A 124 6.60 3.76 -11.91
C MET A 124 6.55 3.36 -13.39
N GLN A 125 7.58 3.67 -14.16
CA GLN A 125 7.68 3.29 -15.57
C GLN A 125 7.93 1.79 -15.79
N GLN A 126 8.26 1.05 -14.73
CA GLN A 126 8.45 -0.41 -14.74
C GLN A 126 7.22 -1.19 -14.21
N LEU A 127 6.08 -0.51 -14.02
CA LEU A 127 4.84 -1.15 -13.62
C LEU A 127 4.39 -2.18 -14.66
N ASP A 128 3.99 -3.35 -14.19
CA ASP A 128 3.19 -4.28 -14.99
C ASP A 128 1.72 -3.82 -14.97
N PRO A 129 1.09 -3.54 -16.14
CA PRO A 129 -0.29 -3.05 -16.17
C PRO A 129 -1.29 -3.97 -15.48
N ALA A 130 -1.17 -5.29 -15.64
CA ALA A 130 -2.09 -6.24 -15.02
C ALA A 130 -1.95 -6.23 -13.49
N GLY A 131 -0.72 -6.34 -12.98
CA GLY A 131 -0.43 -6.26 -11.55
C GLY A 131 -0.83 -4.92 -10.93
N PHE A 132 -0.66 -3.82 -11.66
CA PHE A 132 -1.13 -2.50 -11.24
C PHE A 132 -2.66 -2.44 -11.13
N LEU A 133 -3.40 -3.02 -12.08
CA LEU A 133 -4.86 -3.08 -12.02
C LEU A 133 -5.35 -3.95 -10.86
N SER A 134 -4.70 -5.09 -10.59
CA SER A 134 -5.00 -5.93 -9.43
C SER A 134 -4.76 -5.17 -8.10
N ALA A 135 -3.67 -4.42 -8.00
CA ALA A 135 -3.39 -3.55 -6.86
C ALA A 135 -4.43 -2.42 -6.70
N ALA A 136 -4.84 -1.80 -7.82
CA ALA A 136 -5.88 -0.79 -7.85
C ALA A 136 -7.25 -1.35 -7.43
N TRP A 137 -7.56 -2.58 -7.84
CA TRP A 137 -8.77 -3.30 -7.45
C TRP A 137 -8.80 -3.55 -5.94
N MET A 138 -7.71 -4.10 -5.39
CA MET A 138 -7.57 -4.32 -3.95
C MET A 138 -7.77 -2.99 -3.18
N LEU A 139 -7.12 -1.90 -3.63
CA LEU A 139 -7.30 -0.60 -3.00
C LEU A 139 -8.77 -0.15 -2.99
N ALA A 140 -9.49 -0.34 -4.10
CA ALA A 140 -10.87 0.08 -4.23
C ALA A 140 -11.85 -0.78 -3.43
N ASN A 141 -11.52 -2.06 -3.19
CA ASN A 141 -12.50 -3.06 -2.75
C ASN A 141 -12.15 -3.76 -1.43
N ASP A 142 -11.01 -3.43 -0.83
CA ASP A 142 -10.61 -3.94 0.49
C ASP A 142 -10.58 -2.83 1.56
N ASP A 143 -10.47 -3.23 2.82
CA ASP A 143 -10.43 -2.35 4.00
C ASP A 143 -9.51 -2.92 5.08
N ILE A 144 -8.47 -2.15 5.41
CA ILE A 144 -7.44 -2.50 6.38
C ILE A 144 -7.99 -2.82 7.76
N ASN A 145 -9.10 -2.17 8.15
CA ASN A 145 -9.69 -2.33 9.48
C ASN A 145 -10.22 -3.76 9.70
N ARG A 146 -10.65 -4.45 8.65
CA ARG A 146 -11.09 -5.86 8.69
C ARG A 146 -10.00 -6.80 9.21
N TYR A 147 -8.73 -6.43 9.01
CA TYR A 147 -7.59 -7.20 9.44
C TYR A 147 -7.07 -6.73 10.80
N LEU A 148 -6.93 -5.41 10.99
CA LEU A 148 -6.45 -4.84 12.24
C LEU A 148 -7.35 -5.15 13.44
N LEU A 149 -8.66 -5.28 13.24
CA LEU A 149 -9.59 -5.72 14.29
C LEU A 149 -9.30 -7.14 14.82
N ARG A 150 -8.59 -7.97 14.05
CA ARG A 150 -8.24 -9.36 14.41
C ARG A 150 -6.80 -9.51 14.91
N TYR A 151 -5.90 -8.59 14.56
CA TYR A 151 -4.52 -8.63 15.03
C TYR A 151 -4.39 -8.18 16.49
N ARG A 152 -3.57 -8.88 17.27
CA ARG A 152 -3.35 -8.64 18.71
C ARG A 152 -1.88 -8.50 19.10
N GLY A 153 -0.96 -8.66 18.16
CA GLY A 153 0.48 -8.55 18.39
C GLY A 153 0.97 -7.10 18.38
N PRO A 154 2.30 -6.89 18.51
CA PRO A 154 2.91 -5.57 18.49
C PRO A 154 2.62 -4.83 17.18
N LEU A 155 2.07 -3.62 17.28
CA LEU A 155 1.70 -2.78 16.14
C LEU A 155 2.27 -1.37 16.32
N GLN A 156 2.98 -0.89 15.29
CA GLN A 156 3.39 0.51 15.18
C GLN A 156 2.81 1.12 13.90
N VAL A 157 2.32 2.36 13.99
CA VAL A 157 1.86 3.12 12.83
C VAL A 157 2.64 4.42 12.75
N VAL A 158 3.21 4.67 11.57
CA VAL A 158 3.97 5.88 11.24
C VAL A 158 3.27 6.58 10.08
N VAL A 159 2.91 7.85 10.24
CA VAL A 159 2.26 8.66 9.19
C VAL A 159 3.11 9.90 8.96
N TRP A 160 3.37 10.22 7.70
CA TRP A 160 4.07 11.45 7.37
C TRP A 160 3.08 12.63 7.43
N GLN A 161 3.48 13.73 8.08
CA GLN A 161 2.69 14.96 8.06
C GLN A 161 3.22 15.88 6.98
N CYS A 162 2.36 16.31 6.05
CA CYS A 162 2.65 17.50 5.25
C CYS A 162 2.72 18.70 6.20
N ARG A 163 3.89 19.34 6.28
CA ARG A 163 4.00 20.63 6.95
C ARG A 163 3.25 21.66 6.10
N SER A 164 2.05 22.06 6.52
CA SER A 164 1.56 23.39 6.18
C SER A 164 2.43 24.42 6.91
N HIS A 165 2.58 25.62 6.35
CA HIS A 165 3.50 26.69 6.81
C HIS A 165 3.19 27.30 8.21
N HIS A 166 2.71 26.50 9.17
CA HIS A 166 2.59 26.85 10.59
C HIS A 166 2.92 25.63 11.46
N ALA A 167 4.21 25.39 11.70
CA ALA A 167 4.66 24.32 12.59
C ALA A 167 4.91 24.85 14.02
N THR A 168 4.23 24.27 15.00
CA THR A 168 4.82 24.05 16.33
C THR A 168 5.04 22.55 16.50
N ALA A 169 6.29 22.18 16.78
CA ALA A 169 6.79 20.81 16.86
C ALA A 169 6.13 19.99 17.99
N GLY A 170 5.92 18.69 17.73
CA GLY A 170 5.50 17.74 18.75
C GLY A 170 5.24 16.36 18.17
N GLY A 171 6.27 15.52 18.09
CA GLY A 171 6.11 14.09 17.84
C GLY A 171 5.34 13.47 19.00
N ARG A 172 4.11 12.99 18.75
CA ARG A 172 3.33 12.26 19.75
C ARG A 172 3.29 10.79 19.40
N ASN A 173 3.59 9.97 20.39
CA ASN A 173 3.31 8.54 20.42
C ASN A 173 1.79 8.39 20.37
N VAL A 174 1.23 7.89 19.25
CA VAL A 174 -0.23 7.79 19.12
C VAL A 174 -0.65 6.36 19.47
N GLY A 175 -1.27 6.20 20.65
CA GLY A 175 -1.99 4.99 21.02
C GLY A 175 -3.08 4.66 20.00
N ALA A 176 -3.55 3.41 20.02
CA ALA A 176 -4.31 2.66 19.00
C ALA A 176 -5.65 3.26 18.47
N THR A 177 -5.86 4.57 18.49
CA THR A 177 -7.06 5.26 17.98
C THR A 177 -6.73 6.47 17.09
N ALA A 178 -5.58 6.48 16.41
CA ALA A 178 -5.31 7.44 15.36
C ALA A 178 -6.27 7.23 14.17
N ARG A 179 -7.29 8.08 14.03
CA ARG A 179 -7.97 8.25 12.73
C ARG A 179 -6.92 8.76 11.75
N MET A 180 -6.44 7.88 10.87
CA MET A 180 -5.50 8.24 9.82
C MET A 180 -6.25 9.17 8.86
N ARG A 181 -5.83 10.43 8.80
CA ARG A 181 -6.23 11.34 7.73
C ARG A 181 -5.11 11.29 6.70
N GLN A 182 -5.41 10.74 5.53
CA GLN A 182 -4.55 10.89 4.36
C GLN A 182 -4.71 12.32 3.82
N CYS A 183 -3.60 12.97 3.48
CA CYS A 183 -3.65 14.17 2.65
C CYS A 183 -4.27 13.76 1.30
N ALA A 184 -5.28 14.53 0.87
CA ALA A 184 -6.12 14.26 -0.28
C ALA A 184 -5.34 14.24 -1.61
#